data_AF-A0A832Q0C7-F1
#
_entry.id   AF-A0A832Q0C7-F1
#
_cell.length_a   1.000
_cell.length_b   1.000
_cell.length_c   1.000
_cell.angle_alpha   90.00
_cell.angle_beta   90.00
_cell.angle_gamma   90.00
#
_symmetry.space_group_name_H-M   'P 1'
#
loop_
_entity.id
_entity.type
_entity.pdbx_description
1 polymer ?
#
loop_
_entity_poly.entity_id
_entity_poly.type
_entity_poly.pdbx_seq_one_letter_code
_entity_poly.pdbx_strand_id
1 'polypeptide(L)' 'MNKLFIILSISISLLLAGCGMNQQKKEGSPNGETVTLTHSLGTIDVLKNPQRVVVLDYSALENLDFLGIKPVAIPK' A
#
# COMPACT_ATOMS: atom_id res chain seq x y z
N MET A 1 -46.54 -15.42 24.59
CA MET A 1 -45.98 -14.63 23.46
C MET A 1 -44.52 -14.21 23.68
N ASN A 2 -43.85 -14.78 24.69
CA ASN A 2 -42.57 -14.31 25.25
C ASN A 2 -41.40 -15.22 24.82
N LYS A 3 -41.71 -16.40 24.28
CA LYS A 3 -40.75 -17.39 23.78
C LYS A 3 -40.42 -17.20 22.29
N LEU A 4 -41.27 -16.45 21.57
CA LEU A 4 -41.11 -16.15 20.14
C LEU A 4 -40.09 -15.01 19.91
N PHE A 5 -40.01 -14.03 20.84
CA PHE A 5 -39.03 -12.95 20.77
C PHE A 5 -37.59 -13.41 21.06
N ILE A 6 -37.41 -14.45 21.88
CA ILE A 6 -36.08 -14.97 22.25
C ILE A 6 -35.44 -15.73 21.07
N ILE A 7 -36.24 -16.41 20.25
CA ILE A 7 -35.75 -17.18 19.09
C ILE A 7 -35.37 -16.24 17.91
N LEU A 8 -36.07 -15.12 17.74
CA LEU A 8 -35.77 -14.13 16.69
C LEU A 8 -34.47 -13.35 16.96
N SER A 9 -34.10 -13.18 18.23
CA SER A 9 -32.88 -12.47 18.64
C SER A 9 -31.58 -13.25 18.39
N ILE A 10 -31.64 -14.59 18.30
CA ILE A 10 -30.43 -15.42 18.24
C ILE A 10 -29.92 -15.65 16.82
N SER A 11 -30.79 -15.51 15.82
CA SER A 11 -30.43 -15.69 14.40
C SER A 11 -29.70 -14.50 13.77
N ILE A 12 -29.79 -13.29 14.36
CA ILE A 12 -29.18 -12.09 13.79
C ILE A 12 -27.67 -11.97 14.07
N SER A 13 -27.14 -12.77 15.01
CA SER A 13 -25.73 -12.69 15.43
C SER A 13 -24.78 -13.50 14.53
N LEU A 14 -25.29 -14.40 13.69
CA LEU A 14 -24.45 -15.25 12.83
C LEU A 14 -24.01 -14.58 11.51
N LEU A 15 -24.49 -13.37 11.22
CA LEU A 15 -24.20 -12.67 9.96
C LEU A 15 -22.94 -11.77 10.00
N LEU A 16 -22.27 -11.64 11.16
CA LEU A 16 -21.12 -10.72 11.32
C LEU A 16 -19.74 -11.39 11.33
N ALA A 17 -19.64 -12.72 11.29
CA ALA A 17 -18.33 -13.40 11.27
C ALA A 17 -17.65 -13.42 9.87
N GLY A 18 -18.31 -12.87 8.83
CA GLY A 18 -17.83 -12.93 7.44
C GLY A 18 -16.87 -11.81 7.00
N CYS A 19 -16.77 -10.71 7.75
CA CYS A 19 -15.83 -9.61 7.46
C CYS A 19 -14.72 -9.56 8.52
N GLY A 20 -13.98 -10.66 8.66
CA GLY A 20 -12.84 -10.77 9.57
C GLY A 20 -11.55 -11.21 8.90
N MET A 21 -11.52 -11.34 7.57
CA MET A 21 -10.32 -11.72 6.84
C MET A 21 -9.64 -10.46 6.29
N ASN A 22 -9.16 -9.61 7.20
CA ASN A 22 -8.12 -8.66 6.84
C ASN A 22 -6.83 -9.47 6.70
N GLN A 23 -6.68 -10.11 5.53
CA GLN A 23 -5.39 -10.58 5.05
C GLN A 23 -4.55 -9.33 4.85
N GLN A 24 -3.96 -8.86 5.94
CA GLN A 24 -2.82 -7.97 5.89
C GLN A 24 -1.71 -8.80 5.30
N LYS A 25 -1.73 -8.86 3.97
CA LYS A 25 -0.68 -9.37 3.13
C LYS A 25 0.55 -8.56 3.52
N LYS A 26 1.37 -9.13 4.41
CA LYS A 26 2.74 -8.66 4.63
C LYS A 26 3.47 -8.95 3.33
N GLU A 27 3.31 -8.06 2.36
CA GLU A 27 4.23 -7.97 1.24
C GLU A 27 5.61 -7.70 1.85
N GLY A 28 6.54 -8.60 1.55
CA GLY A 28 7.83 -8.68 2.22
C GLY A 28 8.50 -7.30 2.25
N SER A 29 8.88 -6.86 3.45
CA SER A 29 9.71 -5.68 3.61
C SER A 29 10.95 -5.86 2.74
N PRO A 30 11.22 -4.94 1.79
CA PRO A 30 12.53 -4.90 1.17
C PRO A 30 13.55 -4.70 2.29
N ASN A 31 14.54 -5.59 2.38
CA ASN A 31 15.64 -5.46 3.34
C ASN A 31 16.34 -4.11 3.12
N GLY A 32 16.10 -3.14 4.00
CA GLY A 32 16.81 -1.86 4.03
C GLY A 32 16.05 -0.76 4.75
N GLU A 33 16.79 0.27 5.18
CA GLU A 33 16.22 1.47 5.79
C GLU A 33 15.35 2.23 4.79
N THR A 34 14.24 2.79 5.26
CA THR A 34 13.33 3.63 4.44
C THR A 34 13.40 5.09 4.85
N VAL A 35 12.88 5.97 3.98
CA VAL A 35 12.60 7.37 4.25
C VAL A 35 11.14 7.64 3.92
N THR A 36 10.43 8.28 4.84
CA THR A 36 9.06 8.72 4.66
C THR A 36 9.02 10.00 3.84
N LEU A 37 8.28 9.99 2.73
CA LEU A 37 8.11 11.12 1.82
C LEU A 37 6.63 11.51 1.74
N THR A 38 6.34 12.81 1.81
CA THR A 38 4.98 13.34 1.58
C THR A 38 4.93 14.03 0.22
N HIS A 39 3.93 13.70 -0.57
CA HIS A 39 3.62 14.31 -1.86
C HIS A 39 2.12 14.62 -1.98
N SER A 40 1.70 15.18 -3.11
CA SER A 40 0.33 15.66 -3.32
C SER A 40 -0.77 14.60 -3.17
N LEU A 41 -0.44 13.31 -3.27
CA LEU A 41 -1.39 12.19 -3.15
C LEU A 41 -1.32 11.48 -1.79
N GLY A 42 -0.45 11.91 -0.87
CA GLY A 42 -0.30 11.32 0.46
C GLY A 42 1.14 11.12 0.89
N THR A 43 1.36 10.19 1.80
CA THR A 43 2.66 9.85 2.38
C THR A 43 3.02 8.41 2.06
N ILE A 44 4.28 8.17 1.69
CA ILE A 44 4.80 6.85 1.34
C ILE A 44 6.21 6.64 1.89
N ASP A 45 6.55 5.41 2.28
CA ASP A 45 7.91 5.02 2.65
C ASP A 45 8.65 4.50 1.42
N VAL A 46 9.82 5.08 1.14
CA VAL A 46 10.69 4.69 0.02
C VAL A 46 12.02 4.17 0.56
N LEU A 47 12.54 3.11 -0.05
CA LEU A 47 13.84 2.53 0.33
C LEU A 47 14.97 3.56 0.17
N LYS A 48 15.86 3.67 1.16
CA LYS A 48 17.12 4.40 1.00
C LYS A 48 17.96 3.75 -0.09
N ASN A 49 18.52 4.57 -0.98
CA ASN A 49 19.41 4.14 -2.07
C ASN A 49 18.83 2.99 -2.92
N PRO A 50 17.71 3.22 -3.63
CA PRO A 50 17.08 2.19 -4.46
C PRO A 50 18.02 1.74 -5.59
N GLN A 51 18.12 0.43 -5.80
CA GLN A 51 19.00 -0.15 -6.82
C GLN A 51 18.39 -0.09 -8.23
N ARG A 52 17.06 0.06 -8.34
CA ARG A 52 16.33 0.05 -9.61
C ARG A 52 15.26 1.14 -9.56
N VAL A 53 15.37 2.10 -10.48
CA VAL A 53 14.47 3.25 -10.59
C VAL A 53 13.89 3.30 -12.01
N VAL A 54 12.58 3.49 -12.11
CA VAL A 54 11.87 3.74 -13.36
C VAL A 54 11.38 5.18 -13.33
N VAL A 55 11.52 5.90 -14.45
CA VAL A 55 11.07 7.29 -14.55
C VAL A 55 10.00 7.43 -15.62
N LEU A 56 8.94 8.18 -15.30
CA LEU A 56 7.72 8.28 -16.11
C LEU A 56 7.51 9.67 -16.73
N ASP A 57 8.39 10.63 -16.43
CA ASP A 57 8.35 12.01 -16.93
C ASP A 57 9.74 12.48 -17.37
N TYR A 58 9.81 13.33 -18.41
CA TYR A 58 11.08 13.83 -18.95
C TYR A 58 11.78 14.81 -17.99
N SER A 59 11.04 15.66 -17.27
CA SER A 59 11.63 16.56 -16.27
C SER A 59 12.26 15.77 -15.12
N ALA A 60 11.61 14.68 -14.70
CA ALA A 60 12.21 13.77 -13.72
C ALA A 60 13.44 13.04 -14.27
N LEU A 61 13.46 12.68 -15.57
CA LEU A 61 14.61 12.05 -16.22
C LEU A 61 15.83 13.00 -16.24
N GLU A 62 15.63 14.27 -16.59
CA GLU A 62 16.69 15.29 -16.57
C GLU A 62 17.29 15.46 -15.17
N ASN A 63 16.44 15.47 -14.13
CA ASN A 63 16.91 15.53 -12.74
C ASN A 63 17.75 14.31 -12.36
N LEU A 64 17.36 13.11 -12.79
CA LEU A 64 18.14 11.89 -12.53
C LEU A 64 19.49 11.92 -13.26
N ASP A 65 19.52 12.42 -14.50
CA ASP A 65 20.76 12.58 -15.28
C ASP A 65 21.72 13.56 -14.61
N PHE A 66 21.22 14.71 -14.13
CA PHE A 66 22.01 15.68 -13.36
C PHE A 66 22.60 15.07 -12.08
N LEU A 67 21.88 14.15 -11.44
CA LEU A 67 22.33 13.42 -10.25
C LEU A 67 23.23 12.21 -10.57
N GLY A 68 23.47 11.90 -11.85
CA GLY A 68 24.25 10.74 -12.29
C GLY A 68 23.55 9.40 -12.04
N ILE A 69 22.22 9.39 -11.89
CA ILE A 69 21.42 8.20 -11.64
C ILE A 69 20.89 7.66 -12.97
N LYS A 70 21.25 6.42 -13.31
CA LYS A 70 20.75 5.76 -14.53
C LYS A 70 19.49 4.93 -14.26
N PRO A 71 18.31 5.30 -14.77
CA PRO A 71 17.09 4.53 -14.60
C PRO A 71 17.09 3.26 -15.47
N VAL A 72 16.28 2.26 -15.07
CA VAL A 72 16.13 0.99 -15.81
C VAL A 72 15.13 1.11 -16.97
N ALA A 73 14.28 2.13 -16.95
CA ALA A 73 13.33 2.47 -18.02
C ALA A 73 13.01 3.97 -17.99
N ILE A 74 12.73 4.54 -19.16
CA ILE A 74 12.42 5.94 -19.40
C ILE A 74 11.06 6.08 -20.11
N PRO A 75 10.47 7.30 -20.17
CA PRO A 75 9.25 7.56 -20.92
C PRO A 75 9.42 7.26 -22.41
N LYS A 76 8.31 6.99 -23.10
CA LYS A 76 8.28 6.83 -24.57
C LYS A 76 8.23 8.17 -25.30
#